data_AF-A0A2V8GBV7-F1
#
_entry.id   AF-A0A2V8GBV7-F1
#
_cell.length_a   1.000
_cell.length_b   1.000
_cell.length_c   1.000
_cell.angle_alpha   90.00
_cell.angle_beta   90.00
_cell.angle_gamma   90.00
#
_symmetry.space_group_name_H-M   'P 1'
#
loop_
_entity.id
_entity.type
_entity.pdbx_description
1 polymer ?
#
loop_
_entity_poly.entity_id
_entity_poly.type
_entity_poly.pdbx_seq_one_letter_code
_entity_poly.pdbx_strand_id
1 'polypeptide(L)' 'GIDHVGISSDFDGGGGVDGWNSAAETFNVTLELVRRGYTEEQIGKIWSGNLLRVWGDVEKVAKQIQAGQK' A
#
# COMPACT_ATOMS: atom_id res chain seq x y z
N GLY A 1 -12.83 -2.89 -3.39
CA GLY A 1 -12.43 -2.09 -4.57
C GLY A 1 -11.11 -1.39 -4.29
N ILE A 2 -10.82 -0.27 -4.97
CA ILE A 2 -9.54 0.44 -4.89
C ILE A 2 -9.12 0.84 -3.46
N ASP A 3 -10.08 1.05 -2.55
CA ASP A 3 -9.81 1.47 -1.16
C ASP A 3 -9.29 0.34 -0.24
N HIS A 4 -9.09 -0.86 -0.80
CA HIS A 4 -8.69 -2.07 -0.06
C HIS A 4 -7.49 -2.78 -0.70
N VAL A 5 -6.72 -2.07 -1.53
CA VAL A 5 -5.52 -2.61 -2.20
C VAL A 5 -4.27 -1.92 -1.65
N GLY A 6 -3.23 -2.70 -1.38
CA GLY A 6 -1.88 -2.22 -1.09
C GLY A 6 -0.87 -3.00 -1.92
N ILE A 7 0.39 -2.56 -1.92
CA ILE A 7 1.49 -3.20 -2.64
C ILE A 7 2.54 -3.67 -1.63
N SER A 8 3.00 -4.91 -1.79
CA SER A 8 4.18 -5.45 -1.14
C SER A 8 5.01 -6.17 -2.20
N SER A 9 6.31 -5.91 -2.24
CA SER A 9 7.22 -6.52 -3.21
C SER A 9 7.74 -7.89 -2.80
N ASP A 10 7.80 -8.14 -1.48
CA ASP A 10 8.50 -9.29 -0.89
C ASP A 10 9.96 -9.43 -1.38
N PHE A 11 10.61 -8.30 -1.66
CA PHE A 11 12.05 -8.27 -1.98
C PHE A 11 12.85 -8.88 -0.84
N ASP A 12 13.93 -9.59 -1.19
CA ASP A 12 14.76 -10.41 -0.30
C ASP A 12 14.03 -11.59 0.39
N GLY A 13 12.71 -11.69 0.24
CA GLY A 13 11.87 -12.82 0.69
C GLY A 13 11.54 -13.85 -0.39
N GLY A 14 12.01 -13.62 -1.62
CA GLY A 14 11.72 -14.46 -2.80
C GLY A 14 10.71 -13.87 -3.77
N GLY A 15 10.23 -12.65 -3.51
CA GLY A 15 9.41 -11.88 -4.43
C GLY A 15 10.20 -11.33 -5.63
N GLY A 16 9.50 -10.51 -6.42
CA GLY A 16 9.98 -9.96 -7.68
C GLY A 16 9.27 -10.57 -8.90
N VAL A 17 9.12 -9.76 -9.94
CA VAL A 17 8.59 -10.15 -11.25
C VAL A 17 9.38 -9.45 -12.34
N ASP A 18 9.25 -9.89 -13.59
CA ASP A 18 9.90 -9.21 -14.71
C ASP A 18 9.54 -7.72 -14.76
N GLY A 19 10.56 -6.86 -14.82
CA GLY A 19 10.43 -5.41 -14.70
C GLY A 19 10.17 -4.84 -13.29
N TRP A 20 10.14 -5.66 -12.24
CA TRP A 20 10.09 -5.22 -10.84
C TRP A 20 10.76 -6.25 -9.91
N ASN A 21 12.06 -6.44 -10.06
CA ASN A 21 12.89 -7.39 -9.30
C ASN A 21 13.63 -6.77 -8.12
N SER A 22 13.64 -5.43 -8.01
CA SER A 22 14.24 -4.74 -6.88
C SER A 22 13.57 -3.40 -6.59
N ALA A 23 13.88 -2.81 -5.44
CA ALA A 23 13.36 -1.52 -5.05
C ALA A 23 13.69 -0.41 -6.06
N ALA A 24 14.83 -0.51 -6.78
CA ALA A 24 15.22 0.45 -7.81
C ALA A 24 14.25 0.47 -9.02
N GLU A 25 13.53 -0.63 -9.25
CA GLU A 25 12.58 -0.78 -10.36
C GLU A 25 11.14 -0.42 -9.98
N THR A 26 10.90 0.03 -8.73
CA THR A 26 9.56 0.32 -8.21
C THR A 26 8.79 1.36 -9.03
N PHE A 27 9.51 2.25 -9.73
CA PHE A 27 8.90 3.18 -10.67
C PHE A 27 8.08 2.48 -11.77
N ASN A 28 8.48 1.28 -12.21
CA ASN A 28 7.79 0.55 -13.28
C ASN A 28 6.36 0.16 -12.89
N VAL A 29 6.10 -0.08 -11.61
CA VAL A 29 4.74 -0.35 -11.10
C VAL A 29 3.86 0.89 -11.26
N THR A 30 4.35 2.06 -10.85
CA THR A 30 3.63 3.32 -11.02
C THR A 30 3.39 3.64 -12.50
N LEU A 31 4.41 3.45 -13.33
CA LEU A 31 4.30 3.66 -14.78
C LEU A 31 3.19 2.79 -15.39
N GLU A 32 3.11 1.53 -14.99
CA GLU A 32 2.09 0.62 -15.49
C GLU A 32 0.68 0.97 -14.97
N LEU A 33 0.54 1.41 -13.72
CA LEU A 33 -0.72 1.93 -13.20
C LEU A 33 -1.21 3.14 -14.00
N VAL A 34 -0.31 4.08 -14.33
CA VAL A 34 -0.65 5.23 -15.19
C VAL A 34 -1.10 4.77 -16.58
N ARG A 35 -0.38 3.83 -17.21
CA ARG A 35 -0.75 3.28 -18.53
C ARG A 35 -2.13 2.62 -18.55
N ARG A 36 -2.53 2.02 -17.43
CA ARG A 36 -3.85 1.39 -17.25
C ARG A 36 -4.96 2.38 -16.90
N GLY A 37 -4.66 3.67 -16.81
CA GLY A 37 -5.64 4.72 -16.60
C GLY A 37 -6.05 4.93 -15.14
N TYR A 38 -5.24 4.45 -14.18
CA TYR A 38 -5.45 4.80 -12.78
C TYR A 38 -5.17 6.29 -12.57
N THR A 39 -6.04 6.96 -11.82
CA THR A 39 -5.82 8.36 -11.45
C THR A 39 -4.72 8.47 -10.40
N GLU A 40 -4.12 9.66 -10.29
CA GLU A 40 -3.13 9.96 -9.24
C GLU A 40 -3.69 9.66 -7.83
N GLU A 41 -4.96 10.00 -7.57
CA GLU A 41 -5.62 9.67 -6.30
C GLU A 41 -5.67 8.16 -6.05
N GLN A 42 -6.04 7.37 -7.05
CA GLN A 42 -6.10 5.91 -6.94
C GLN A 42 -4.71 5.30 -6.72
N ILE A 43 -3.70 5.82 -7.42
CA ILE A 43 -2.29 5.41 -7.25
C ILE A 43 -1.81 5.74 -5.83
N GLY A 44 -2.13 6.93 -5.32
CA GLY A 44 -1.82 7.34 -3.95
C GLY A 44 -2.47 6.43 -2.89
N LYS A 45 -3.73 6.01 -3.12
CA LYS A 45 -4.41 5.02 -2.27
C LYS A 45 -3.66 3.69 -2.23
N ILE A 46 -3.26 3.18 -3.40
CA ILE A 46 -2.53 1.90 -3.52
C ILE A 46 -1.15 1.98 -2.83
N TRP A 47 -0.39 3.05 -3.05
CA TRP A 47 0.99 3.16 -2.54
C TRP A 47 1.07 3.35 -1.03
N SER A 48 0.12 4.07 -0.43
CA SER A 48 0.18 4.33 1.02
C SER A 48 -1.15 4.72 1.65
N GLY A 49 -2.05 5.39 0.93
CA GLY A 49 -3.27 5.95 1.50
C GLY A 49 -4.15 4.90 2.20
N ASN A 50 -4.30 3.71 1.60
CA ASN A 50 -5.06 2.63 2.20
C ASN A 50 -4.37 2.04 3.45
N LEU A 51 -3.04 1.86 3.38
CA LEU A 51 -2.25 1.38 4.52
C LEU A 51 -2.35 2.35 5.69
N LEU A 52 -2.12 3.64 5.44
CA LEU A 52 -2.15 4.69 6.47
C LEU A 52 -3.53 4.85 7.09
N ARG A 53 -4.61 4.71 6.29
CA ARG A 53 -5.98 4.71 6.81
C ARG A 53 -6.18 3.56 7.82
N VAL A 54 -5.85 2.33 7.42
CA VAL A 54 -6.00 1.15 8.28
C VAL A 54 -5.10 1.24 9.50
N TRP A 55 -3.85 1.68 9.33
CA TRP A 55 -2.92 1.90 10.43
C TRP A 55 -3.51 2.88 11.45
N GLY A 56 -4.06 4.01 11.01
CA GLY A 56 -4.70 4.99 11.88
C GLY A 56 -5.93 4.43 12.61
N ASP A 57 -6.70 3.55 11.98
CA ASP A 57 -7.83 2.89 12.62
C ASP A 57 -7.37 1.87 13.69
N VAL A 58 -6.30 1.12 13.41
CA VAL A 58 -5.66 0.22 14.39
C VAL A 58 -5.12 1.00 15.58
N GLU A 59 -4.46 2.14 15.37
CA GLU A 59 -3.96 2.99 16.45
C GLU A 59 -5.08 3.53 17.35
N LYS A 60 -6.24 3.90 16.78
CA LYS A 60 -7.39 4.35 17.57
C LYS A 60 -7.91 3.25 18.48
N VAL A 61 -8.08 2.03 17.94
CA VAL A 61 -8.55 0.87 18.71
C VAL A 61 -7.53 0.52 19.80
N ALA A 62 -6.23 0.54 19.49
CA ALA A 62 -5.18 0.31 20.47
C ALA A 62 -5.28 1.29 21.67
N LYS A 63 -5.53 2.58 21.41
CA LYS A 63 -5.70 3.59 22.46
C LYS A 63 -6.95 3.35 23.32
N GLN A 64 -8.08 2.95 22.71
CA GLN A 64 -9.30 2.63 23.46
C GLN A 64 -9.07 1.45 24.41
N ILE A 65 -8.43 0.38 23.93
CA ILE A 65 -8.09 -0.80 24.72
C ILE A 65 -7.15 -0.41 25.88
N GLN A 66 -6.12 0.39 25.62
CA GLN A 66 -5.18 0.86 26.65
C GLN A 66 -5.85 1.75 27.70
N ALA A 67 -6.87 2.53 27.31
CA ALA A 67 -7.66 3.36 28.21
C ALA A 67 -8.72 2.58 28.99
N GLY A 68 -8.86 1.27 28.77
CA GLY A 68 -9.91 0.44 29.39
C GLY A 68 -11.32 0.75 28.85
N GLN A 69 -11.43 1.44 27.72
CA GLN A 69 -12.68 1.73 27.04
C GLN A 69 -12.98 0.55 26.10
N LYS A 70 -14.05 -0.19 26.42
CA LYS A 70 -14.58 -1.27 25.58
C LYS A 70 -15.68 -0.74 24.67
#